data_AF-A0A1I9GA12-F1
#
_entry.id   AF-A0A1I9GA12-F1
#
_cell.length_a   1.000
_cell.length_b   1.000
_cell.length_c   1.000
_cell.angle_alpha   90.00
_cell.angle_beta   90.00
_cell.angle_gamma   90.00
#
_symmetry.space_group_name_H-M   'P 1'
#
loop_
_entity.id
_entity.type
_entity.pdbx_description
1 polymer ?
#
loop_
_entity_poly.entity_id
_entity_poly.type
_entity_poly.pdbx_seq_one_letter_code
_entity_poly.pdbx_strand_id
1 'polypeptide(L)'
;MELRQDSVFIKANAIEKLAYLQMMGYDISWASFNIIEVMASTKFTEKRIGYMAASQCFHDGTDVLMLTTNLIRKDLHSSIMYETG
;
A
#
# COMPACT_ATOMS: atom_id res chain seq x y z
N MET A 1 11.81 12.38 -2.80
CA MET A 1 11.06 13.50 -3.44
C MET A 1 9.79 13.02 -4.15
N GLU A 2 9.70 11.74 -4.54
CA GLU A 2 8.51 11.14 -5.19
C GLU A 2 7.29 10.98 -4.26
N LEU A 3 7.48 10.61 -2.97
CA LEU A 3 6.38 10.43 -2.01
C LEU A 3 5.66 11.72 -1.59
N ARG A 4 6.19 12.89 -1.96
CA ARG A 4 5.58 14.20 -1.69
C ARG A 4 4.72 14.72 -2.85
N GLN A 5 4.60 13.97 -3.94
CA GLN A 5 3.79 14.38 -5.09
C GLN A 5 2.35 13.88 -4.96
N ASP A 6 1.38 14.68 -5.41
CA ASP A 6 -0.06 14.35 -5.33
C ASP A 6 -0.48 13.18 -6.24
N SER A 7 0.37 12.78 -7.19
CA SER A 7 0.08 11.67 -8.08
C SER A 7 0.27 10.32 -7.37
N VAL A 8 -0.83 9.64 -7.09
CA VAL A 8 -0.86 8.29 -6.50
C VAL A 8 -0.06 7.28 -7.33
N PHE A 9 -0.04 7.42 -8.66
CA PHE A 9 0.79 6.61 -9.55
C PHE A 9 2.29 6.72 -9.24
N ILE A 10 2.77 7.93 -8.97
CA ILE A 10 4.19 8.16 -8.67
C ILE A 10 4.52 7.63 -7.26
N LYS A 11 3.59 7.78 -6.30
CA LYS A 11 3.70 7.14 -4.99
C LYS A 11 3.76 5.62 -5.10
N ALA A 12 2.92 5.00 -5.94
CA ALA A 12 2.91 3.56 -6.15
C ALA A 12 4.26 3.05 -6.69
N ASN A 13 4.83 3.71 -7.71
CA ASN A 13 6.16 3.37 -8.22
C ASN A 13 7.26 3.54 -7.16
N ALA A 14 7.18 4.58 -6.32
CA ALA A 14 8.12 4.78 -5.23
C ALA A 14 8.00 3.67 -4.17
N ILE A 15 6.79 3.24 -3.84
CA ILE A 15 6.52 2.13 -2.93
C ILE A 15 7.04 0.81 -3.48
N GLU A 16 6.91 0.56 -4.79
CA GLU A 16 7.46 -0.64 -5.42
C GLU A 16 8.99 -0.70 -5.29
N LYS A 17 9.68 0.43 -5.48
CA LYS A 17 11.13 0.53 -5.22
C LYS A 17 11.48 0.31 -3.75
N LEU A 18 10.65 0.82 -2.82
CA LEU A 18 10.84 0.61 -1.38
C LEU A 18 10.61 -0.83 -0.96
N ALA A 19 9.60 -1.49 -1.53
CA ALA A 19 9.34 -2.91 -1.34
C ALA A 19 10.56 -3.75 -1.75
N TYR A 20 11.19 -3.42 -2.89
CA TYR A 20 12.44 -4.05 -3.30
C TYR A 20 13.58 -3.84 -2.29
N LEU A 21 13.73 -2.63 -1.72
CA LEU A 21 14.71 -2.38 -0.67
C LEU A 21 14.37 -3.16 0.61
N GLN A 22 13.10 -3.30 0.96
CA GLN A 22 12.69 -4.11 2.10
C GLN A 22 13.08 -5.58 1.92
N MET A 23 12.99 -6.12 0.71
CA MET A 23 13.48 -7.49 0.40
C MET A 23 15.00 -7.64 0.60
N MET A 24 15.76 -6.56 0.50
CA MET A 24 17.19 -6.52 0.83
C MET A 24 17.47 -6.32 2.34
N GLY A 25 16.44 -6.20 3.17
CA GLY A 25 16.54 -6.03 4.62
C GLY A 25 16.59 -4.58 5.10
N TYR A 26 16.29 -3.59 4.24
CA TYR A 26 16.18 -2.20 4.67
C TYR A 26 14.84 -1.93 5.36
N ASP A 27 14.87 -1.13 6.43
CA ASP A 27 13.66 -0.71 7.12
C ASP A 27 12.90 0.35 6.31
N ILE A 28 11.63 0.05 6.03
CA ILE A 28 10.71 0.96 5.34
C ILE A 28 9.48 1.33 6.19
N SER A 29 9.52 1.07 7.50
CA SER A 29 8.41 1.33 8.42
C SER A 29 7.91 2.78 8.38
N TRP A 30 8.79 3.72 8.04
CA TRP A 30 8.47 5.14 7.85
C TRP A 30 7.54 5.42 6.65
N ALA A 31 7.48 4.50 5.68
CA ALA A 31 6.63 4.62 4.49
C ALA A 31 5.22 4.04 4.68
N SER A 32 4.92 3.46 5.84
CA SER A 32 3.66 2.75 6.12
C SER A 32 2.41 3.56 5.78
N PHE A 33 2.39 4.86 6.07
CA PHE A 33 1.25 5.72 5.75
C PHE A 33 1.08 5.94 4.23
N ASN A 34 2.18 6.07 3.49
CA ASN A 34 2.13 6.21 2.03
C ASN A 34 1.60 4.92 1.37
N ILE A 35 1.93 3.75 1.94
CA ILE A 35 1.40 2.45 1.50
C ILE A 35 -0.12 2.41 1.66
N ILE A 36 -0.66 2.86 2.80
CA ILE A 36 -2.11 2.97 3.01
C ILE A 36 -2.78 3.90 2.00
N GLU A 37 -2.15 5.03 1.71
CA GLU A 37 -2.69 5.99 0.74
C GLU A 37 -2.81 5.38 -0.66
N VAL A 38 -1.82 4.58 -1.06
CA VAL A 38 -1.85 3.85 -2.35
C VAL A 38 -2.86 2.70 -2.32
N MET A 39 -3.02 2.00 -1.19
CA MET A 39 -4.08 0.99 -1.00
C MET A 39 -5.48 1.59 -1.13
N ALA A 40 -5.66 2.84 -0.70
CA ALA A 40 -6.93 3.56 -0.79
C ALA A 40 -7.24 4.10 -2.20
N SER A 41 -6.37 3.89 -3.19
CA SER A 41 -6.59 4.32 -4.58
C SER A 41 -7.84 3.66 -5.18
N THR A 42 -8.50 4.36 -6.10
CA THR A 42 -9.61 3.83 -6.90
C THR A 42 -9.14 3.03 -8.13
N LYS A 43 -7.84 3.09 -8.45
CA LYS A 43 -7.26 2.31 -9.54
C LYS A 43 -6.69 1.00 -9.02
N PHE A 44 -7.16 -0.10 -9.59
CA PHE A 44 -6.71 -1.44 -9.25
C PHE A 44 -5.18 -1.60 -9.31
N THR A 45 -4.54 -1.09 -10.36
CA THR A 45 -3.08 -1.22 -10.54
C THR A 45 -2.29 -0.64 -9.38
N GLU A 46 -2.71 0.51 -8.85
CA GLU A 46 -2.07 1.19 -7.73
C GLU A 46 -2.41 0.47 -6.42
N LYS A 47 -3.69 0.16 -6.21
CA LYS A 47 -4.21 -0.57 -5.06
C LYS A 47 -3.49 -1.92 -4.86
N ARG A 48 -3.26 -2.68 -5.94
CA ARG A 48 -2.52 -3.95 -5.94
C ARG A 48 -1.09 -3.79 -5.43
N ILE A 49 -0.38 -2.73 -5.85
CA ILE A 49 0.98 -2.44 -5.37
C ILE A 49 0.96 -2.11 -3.88
N GLY A 50 -0.01 -1.31 -3.43
CA GLY A 50 -0.19 -0.98 -2.02
C GLY A 50 -0.42 -2.23 -1.16
N TYR A 51 -1.32 -3.13 -1.59
CA TYR A 51 -1.59 -4.37 -0.86
C TYR A 51 -0.39 -5.32 -0.82
N MET A 52 0.38 -5.41 -1.91
CA MET A 52 1.62 -6.20 -1.95
C MET A 52 2.67 -5.64 -0.99
N ALA A 53 2.89 -4.32 -0.99
CA ALA A 53 3.85 -3.70 -0.08
C ALA A 53 3.43 -3.83 1.39
N ALA A 54 2.13 -3.68 1.68
CA ALA A 54 1.58 -3.88 3.01
C ALA A 54 1.80 -5.31 3.52
N SER A 55 1.58 -6.33 2.68
CA SER A 55 1.79 -7.73 3.10
C SER A 55 3.26 -8.08 3.34
N GLN A 56 4.18 -7.39 2.67
CA GLN A 56 5.62 -7.58 2.87
C GLN A 56 6.17 -6.85 4.09
N CYS A 57 5.62 -5.68 4.42
CA CYS A 57 6.26 -4.74 5.33
C CYS A 57 5.52 -4.53 6.65
N PHE A 58 4.21 -4.79 6.71
CA PHE A 58 3.44 -4.59 7.94
C PHE A 58 3.63 -5.77 8.88
N HIS A 59 3.86 -5.44 10.15
CA HIS A 59 4.03 -6.36 11.26
C HIS A 59 3.12 -5.93 12.42
N ASP A 60 2.97 -6.76 13.46
CA ASP A 60 2.03 -6.51 14.56
C ASP A 60 2.22 -5.15 15.26
N GLY A 61 3.44 -4.60 15.23
CA GLY A 61 3.76 -3.26 15.74
C GLY A 61 3.49 -2.09 14.78
N THR A 62 2.87 -2.29 13.62
CA THR A 62 2.64 -1.20 12.65
C THR A 62 1.37 -0.39 13.00
N ASP A 63 1.53 0.91 13.23
CA ASP A 63 0.45 1.81 13.69
C ASP A 63 -0.77 1.89 12.74
N VAL A 64 -0.59 1.55 11.47
CA VAL A 64 -1.63 1.66 10.43
C VAL A 64 -2.48 0.40 10.24
N LEU A 65 -2.26 -0.68 11.00
CA LEU A 65 -2.97 -1.96 10.84
C LEU A 65 -4.50 -1.84 10.91
N MET A 66 -5.03 -0.95 11.76
CA MET A 66 -6.48 -0.70 11.82
C MET A 66 -7.02 -0.11 10.51
N LEU A 67 -6.27 0.79 9.87
CA LEU A 67 -6.64 1.37 8.58
C LEU A 67 -6.56 0.31 7.48
N THR A 68 -5.51 -0.51 7.49
CA THR A 68 -5.34 -1.64 6.56
C THR A 68 -6.54 -2.58 6.58
N THR A 69 -6.95 -3.02 7.78
CA THR A 69 -8.09 -3.95 7.93
C THR A 69 -9.42 -3.33 7.50
N ASN A 70 -9.60 -2.03 7.72
CA ASN A 70 -10.77 -1.31 7.22
C ASN A 70 -10.81 -1.22 5.69
N LEU A 71 -9.67 -0.98 5.04
CA LEU A 71 -9.57 -0.98 3.58
C LEU A 71 -9.84 -2.36 2.98
N ILE A 72 -9.24 -3.42 3.55
CA ILE A 72 -9.49 -4.81 3.13
C ILE A 72 -10.98 -5.14 3.25
N ARG A 73 -11.61 -4.82 4.38
CA ARG A 73 -13.06 -5.06 4.56
C ARG A 73 -13.87 -4.34 3.48
N LYS A 74 -13.58 -3.06 3.23
CA LYS A 74 -14.28 -2.27 2.20
C LYS A 74 -14.16 -2.93 0.82
N ASP A 75 -12.96 -3.36 0.44
CA ASP A 75 -12.68 -3.92 -0.88
C ASP A 75 -13.28 -5.32 -1.06
N LEU A 76 -13.33 -6.14 0.00
CA LEU A 76 -14.01 -7.44 -0.01
C LEU A 76 -15.54 -7.33 -0.09
N HIS A 77 -16.11 -6.23 0.41
CA HIS A 77 -17.53 -5.92 0.27
C HIS A 77 -17.85 -5.22 -1.07
N SER A 78 -16.84 -4.86 -1.87
CA SER A 78 -17.06 -4.28 -3.21
C SER A 78 -17.55 -5.35 -4.17
N SER A 79 -18.60 -5.03 -4.94
CA SER A 79 -19.20 -5.93 -5.94
C SER A 79 -18.41 -5.97 -7.27
N ILE A 80 -17.29 -5.26 -7.35
CA ILE A 80 -16.48 -5.13 -8.57
C ILE A 80 -15.28 -6.07 -8.45
N MET A 81 -15.26 -7.15 -9.23
CA MET A 81 -14.19 -8.16 -9.21
C MET A 81 -12.79 -7.57 -9.42
N TYR A 82 -12.68 -6.50 -10.24
CA TYR A 82 -11.43 -5.77 -10.49
C TYR A 82 -11.02 -4.81 -9.36
N GLU A 83 -11.81 -4.65 -8.30
CA GLU A 83 -11.36 -4.04 -7.06
C GLU A 83 -10.96 -5.10 -6.01
N THR A 84 -11.27 -6.36 -6.27
CA THR A 84 -11.14 -7.47 -5.32
C THR A 84 -9.98 -8.43 -5.65
N GLY A 85 -9.41 -8.42 -6.87
CA GLY A 85 -8.36 -9.38 -7.26
C GLY A 85 -7.55 -9.05 -8.51
#